data_AF-D2YAW0-F1
#
_entry.id   AF-D2YAW0-F1
#
_cell.length_a   1.000
_cell.length_b   1.000
_cell.length_c   1.000
_cell.angle_alpha   90.00
_cell.angle_beta   90.00
_cell.angle_gamma   90.00
#
_symmetry.space_group_name_H-M   'P 1'
#
loop_
_entity.id
_entity.type
_entity.pdbx_description
1 polymer ?
#
loop_
_entity_poly.entity_id
_entity_poly.type
_entity_poly.pdbx_seq_one_letter_code
_entity_poly.pdbx_strand_id
1 'polypeptide(L)'
;MKSSLTNVYFYLLTSLMIKKIAQYCVSMGLIFLCLLAGINLQTWLGIAIPGSIIGLLILFGLMASGLVPVEWVKPSATLFIRYMILLFVPISVGLMVHFDTLLANLAPILASAIGGTLIVMITLGLILDRMLKKGKKSCG
;
A
#
# COMPACT_ATOMS: atom_id res chain seq x y z
N MET A 1 -39.17 -27.32 -16.68
CA MET A 1 -38.45 -26.10 -17.15
C MET A 1 -37.57 -25.40 -16.08
N LYS A 2 -37.66 -25.71 -14.77
CA LYS A 2 -36.73 -25.16 -13.73
C LYS A 2 -35.32 -25.79 -13.74
N SER A 3 -35.20 -27.05 -14.14
CA SER A 3 -33.95 -27.82 -14.09
C SER A 3 -32.85 -27.32 -15.05
N SER A 4 -33.22 -26.75 -16.20
CA SER A 4 -32.25 -26.21 -17.16
C SER A 4 -31.64 -24.86 -16.71
N LEU A 5 -32.39 -24.04 -15.96
CA LEU A 5 -31.92 -22.75 -15.46
C LEU A 5 -30.93 -22.90 -14.29
N THR A 6 -31.15 -23.89 -13.40
CA THR A 6 -30.24 -24.15 -12.27
C THR A 6 -28.84 -24.57 -12.73
N ASN A 7 -28.74 -25.38 -13.80
CA ASN A 7 -27.45 -25.79 -14.37
C ASN A 7 -26.68 -24.61 -14.98
N VAL A 8 -27.38 -23.70 -15.67
CA VAL A 8 -26.76 -22.50 -16.28
C VAL A 8 -26.26 -21.54 -15.20
N TYR A 9 -27.06 -21.27 -14.16
CA TYR A 9 -26.61 -20.44 -13.03
C TYR A 9 -25.46 -21.09 -12.24
N PHE A 10 -25.44 -22.41 -12.08
CA PHE A 10 -24.35 -23.13 -11.40
C PHE A 10 -23.03 -23.09 -12.20
N TYR A 11 -23.10 -23.23 -13.53
CA TYR A 11 -21.95 -23.04 -14.42
C TYR A 11 -21.45 -21.58 -14.43
N LEU A 12 -22.37 -20.61 -14.44
CA LEU A 12 -22.02 -19.20 -14.40
C LEU A 12 -21.37 -18.84 -13.05
N LEU A 13 -21.92 -19.31 -11.92
CA LEU A 13 -21.39 -19.10 -10.57
C LEU A 13 -19.98 -19.68 -10.42
N THR A 14 -19.77 -20.92 -10.88
CA THR A 14 -18.46 -21.59 -10.83
C THR A 14 -17.42 -20.84 -11.67
N SER A 15 -17.76 -20.47 -12.92
CA SER A 15 -16.89 -19.67 -13.80
C SER A 15 -16.57 -18.28 -13.22
N LEU A 16 -17.55 -17.62 -12.60
CA LEU A 16 -17.37 -16.31 -11.98
C LEU A 16 -16.47 -16.37 -10.74
N MET A 17 -16.62 -17.39 -9.89
CA MET A 17 -15.77 -17.58 -8.72
C MET A 17 -14.31 -17.85 -9.12
N ILE A 18 -14.09 -18.66 -10.15
CA ILE A 18 -12.74 -18.97 -10.64
C ILE A 18 -12.06 -17.71 -11.19
N LYS A 19 -12.76 -16.89 -11.98
CA LYS A 19 -12.23 -15.60 -12.45
C LYS A 19 -11.94 -14.64 -11.30
N LYS A 20 -12.81 -14.55 -10.30
CA LYS A 20 -12.57 -13.72 -9.10
C LYS A 20 -11.34 -14.18 -8.32
N ILE A 21 -11.21 -15.47 -8.07
CA ILE A 21 -10.08 -16.04 -7.32
C ILE A 21 -8.78 -15.80 -8.08
N ALA A 22 -8.76 -16.04 -9.39
CA ALA A 22 -7.61 -15.73 -10.24
C ALA A 22 -7.24 -14.25 -10.15
N GLN A 23 -8.21 -13.34 -10.17
CA GLN A 23 -7.98 -11.91 -10.05
C GLN A 23 -7.40 -11.53 -8.67
N TYR A 24 -7.84 -12.18 -7.58
CA TYR A 24 -7.26 -12.00 -6.25
C TYR A 24 -5.80 -12.50 -6.18
N CYS A 25 -5.50 -13.67 -6.72
CA CYS A 25 -4.14 -14.21 -6.77
C CYS A 25 -3.21 -13.30 -7.58
N VAL A 26 -3.66 -12.78 -8.73
CA VAL A 26 -2.89 -11.82 -9.53
C VAL A 26 -2.66 -10.53 -8.76
N SER A 27 -3.69 -9.98 -8.11
CA SER A 27 -3.58 -8.77 -7.29
C SER A 27 -2.56 -8.91 -6.16
N MET A 28 -2.61 -10.06 -5.47
CA MET A 28 -1.68 -10.39 -4.39
C MET A 28 -0.25 -10.51 -4.92
N GLY A 29 -0.07 -11.28 -6.01
CA GLY A 29 1.24 -11.47 -6.63
C GLY A 29 1.84 -10.16 -7.12
N LEU A 30 1.03 -9.27 -7.68
CA LEU A 30 1.49 -7.99 -8.23
C LEU A 30 2.00 -7.05 -7.13
N ILE A 31 1.26 -6.91 -6.01
CA ILE A 31 1.71 -6.14 -4.84
C ILE A 31 3.04 -6.71 -4.30
N PHE A 32 3.14 -8.04 -4.18
CA PHE A 32 4.31 -8.70 -3.64
C PHE A 32 5.54 -8.57 -4.57
N LEU A 33 5.34 -8.68 -5.88
CA LEU A 33 6.39 -8.52 -6.89
C LEU A 33 6.92 -7.08 -6.90
N CYS A 34 6.05 -6.08 -6.84
CA CYS A 34 6.47 -4.68 -6.72
C CYS A 34 7.26 -4.41 -5.43
N LEU A 35 6.86 -5.02 -4.31
CA LEU A 35 7.60 -4.92 -3.05
C LEU A 35 9.01 -5.55 -3.17
N LEU A 36 9.11 -6.76 -3.73
CA LEU A 36 10.38 -7.43 -3.99
C LEU A 36 11.28 -6.63 -4.92
N ALA A 37 10.72 -6.07 -5.99
CA ALA A 37 11.43 -5.18 -6.90
C ALA A 37 11.96 -3.94 -6.15
N GLY A 38 11.14 -3.32 -5.29
CA GLY A 38 11.55 -2.17 -4.47
C GLY A 38 12.67 -2.48 -3.48
N ILE A 39 12.65 -3.64 -2.83
CA ILE A 39 13.70 -4.10 -1.91
C ILE A 39 15.00 -4.41 -2.68
N ASN A 40 14.91 -5.09 -3.82
CA ASN A 40 16.06 -5.31 -4.69
C ASN A 40 16.63 -3.98 -5.18
N LEU A 41 15.79 -3.02 -5.56
CA LEU A 41 16.29 -1.71 -6.00
C LEU A 41 16.95 -0.93 -4.86
N GLN A 42 16.39 -1.00 -3.64
CA GLN A 42 16.96 -0.36 -2.44
C GLN A 42 18.37 -0.89 -2.15
N THR A 43 18.54 -2.21 -2.19
CA THR A 43 19.82 -2.85 -1.86
C THR A 43 20.91 -2.51 -2.87
N TRP A 44 20.56 -2.33 -4.15
CA TRP A 44 21.51 -1.92 -5.18
C TRP A 44 21.84 -0.42 -5.13
N LEU A 45 20.89 0.44 -4.77
CA LEU A 45 21.11 1.89 -4.67
C LEU A 45 21.69 2.35 -3.33
N GLY A 46 21.73 1.50 -2.30
CA GLY A 46 22.29 1.85 -0.98
C GLY A 46 21.58 3.04 -0.30
N ILE A 47 20.33 3.29 -0.66
CA ILE A 47 19.58 4.49 -0.26
C ILE A 47 18.86 4.29 1.09
N ALA A 48 18.81 5.35 1.91
CA ALA A 48 18.16 5.35 3.22
C ALA A 48 16.61 5.24 3.18
N ILE A 49 16.02 5.19 1.98
CA ILE A 49 14.58 5.06 1.79
C ILE A 49 14.20 3.58 1.86
N PRO A 50 13.25 3.18 2.72
CA PRO A 50 12.81 1.80 2.81
C PRO A 50 12.23 1.30 1.48
N GLY A 51 12.58 0.07 1.10
CA GLY A 51 12.19 -0.53 -0.18
C GLY A 51 10.68 -0.64 -0.39
N SER A 52 9.87 -0.63 0.68
CA SER A 52 8.41 -0.57 0.58
C SER A 52 7.89 0.70 -0.07
N ILE A 53 8.52 1.85 0.19
CA ILE A 53 8.18 3.14 -0.44
C ILE A 53 8.55 3.10 -1.93
N ILE A 54 9.69 2.50 -2.26
CA ILE A 54 10.11 2.31 -3.66
C ILE A 54 9.13 1.39 -4.38
N GLY A 55 8.75 0.27 -3.76
CA GLY A 55 7.75 -0.66 -4.31
C GLY A 55 6.39 0.00 -4.55
N LEU A 56 5.96 0.90 -3.66
CA LEU A 56 4.76 1.72 -3.86
C LEU A 56 4.89 2.65 -5.08
N LEU A 57 6.02 3.32 -5.26
CA LEU A 57 6.26 4.18 -6.42
C LEU A 57 6.31 3.39 -7.73
N ILE A 58 6.91 2.20 -7.72
CA ILE A 58 6.90 1.27 -8.87
C ILE A 58 5.47 0.88 -9.22
N LEU A 59 4.70 0.41 -8.23
CA LEU A 59 3.31 0.04 -8.42
C LEU A 59 2.47 1.20 -8.97
N PHE A 60 2.65 2.39 -8.39
CA PHE A 60 1.99 3.61 -8.86
C PHE A 60 2.37 3.95 -10.30
N GLY A 61 3.65 3.82 -10.68
CA GLY A 61 4.13 4.02 -12.04
C GLY A 61 3.53 3.02 -13.05
N LEU A 62 3.47 1.72 -12.69
CA LEU A 62 2.83 0.71 -13.53
C LEU A 62 1.34 1.03 -13.77
N MET A 63 0.65 1.49 -12.73
CA MET A 63 -0.75 1.88 -12.84
C MET A 63 -0.93 3.18 -13.65
N ALA A 64 -0.07 4.17 -13.43
CA ALA A 64 -0.10 5.45 -14.16
C ALA A 64 0.22 5.29 -15.66
N SER A 65 1.07 4.31 -16.01
CA SER A 65 1.39 3.97 -17.41
C SER A 65 0.27 3.23 -18.15
N GLY A 66 -0.79 2.79 -17.45
CA GLY A 66 -1.89 2.02 -18.03
C GLY A 66 -1.59 0.55 -18.29
N LEU A 67 -0.38 0.07 -17.97
CA LEU A 67 0.02 -1.35 -18.07
C LEU A 67 -0.79 -2.24 -17.12
N VAL A 68 -1.13 -1.71 -15.93
CA VAL A 68 -1.87 -2.44 -14.90
C VAL A 68 -3.10 -1.63 -14.49
N PRO A 69 -4.33 -2.12 -14.78
CA PRO A 69 -5.54 -1.42 -14.37
C PRO A 69 -5.76 -1.52 -12.85
N VAL A 70 -6.33 -0.46 -12.27
CA VAL A 70 -6.54 -0.34 -10.81
C VAL A 70 -7.43 -1.46 -10.25
N GLU A 71 -8.36 -1.98 -11.06
CA GLU A 71 -9.25 -3.07 -10.62
C GLU A 71 -8.50 -4.39 -10.31
N TRP A 72 -7.27 -4.54 -10.80
CA TRP A 72 -6.42 -5.71 -10.56
C TRP A 72 -5.57 -5.60 -9.30
N VAL A 73 -5.62 -4.49 -8.56
CA VAL A 73 -4.86 -4.33 -7.31
C VAL A 73 -5.81 -4.11 -6.14
N LYS A 74 -6.94 -3.44 -6.42
CA LYS A 74 -8.00 -3.11 -5.46
C LYS A 74 -8.45 -4.28 -4.56
N PRO A 75 -8.72 -5.51 -5.05
CA PRO A 75 -9.31 -6.55 -4.19
C PRO A 75 -8.36 -7.02 -3.08
N SER A 76 -7.07 -7.22 -3.38
CA SER A 76 -6.08 -7.59 -2.37
C SER A 76 -5.68 -6.42 -1.49
N ALA A 77 -5.51 -5.22 -2.05
CA ALA A 77 -5.21 -4.02 -1.25
C ALA A 77 -6.30 -3.73 -0.21
N THR A 78 -7.59 -3.85 -0.59
CA THR A 78 -8.72 -3.68 0.34
C THR A 78 -8.68 -4.70 1.47
N LEU A 79 -8.29 -5.95 1.17
CA LEU A 79 -8.16 -7.00 2.16
C LEU A 79 -7.04 -6.69 3.17
N PHE A 80 -5.85 -6.29 2.69
CA PHE A 80 -4.73 -5.90 3.56
C PHE A 80 -5.08 -4.73 4.47
N ILE A 81 -5.70 -3.67 3.93
CA ILE A 81 -6.11 -2.50 4.71
C ILE A 81 -7.12 -2.90 5.79
N ARG A 82 -8.08 -3.79 5.46
CA ARG A 82 -9.06 -4.30 6.42
C ARG A 82 -8.43 -5.08 7.57
N TYR A 83 -7.40 -5.88 7.29
CA TYR A 83 -6.69 -6.68 8.29
C TYR A 83 -5.48 -5.96 8.90
N MET A 84 -5.25 -4.68 8.58
CA MET A 84 -4.10 -3.92 9.07
C MET A 84 -4.04 -3.88 10.60
N ILE A 85 -5.18 -3.72 11.28
CA ILE A 85 -5.27 -3.77 12.75
C ILE A 85 -4.79 -5.13 13.28
N LEU A 86 -5.20 -6.23 12.64
CA LEU A 86 -4.79 -7.57 13.04
C LEU A 86 -3.29 -7.79 12.83
N LEU A 87 -2.70 -7.22 11.77
CA LEU A 87 -1.25 -7.25 11.56
C LEU A 87 -0.47 -6.41 12.58
N PHE A 88 -1.06 -5.33 13.11
CA PHE A 88 -0.42 -4.51 14.12
C PHE A 88 -0.35 -5.15 15.51
N VAL A 89 -1.31 -6.01 15.87
CA VAL A 89 -1.33 -6.70 17.18
C VAL A 89 -0.05 -7.51 17.42
N PRO A 90 0.36 -8.47 16.56
CA PRO A 90 1.57 -9.26 16.79
C PRO A 90 2.84 -8.41 16.77
N ILE A 91 2.90 -7.38 15.93
CA ILE A 91 4.02 -6.44 15.88
C ILE A 91 4.15 -5.68 17.21
N SER A 92 3.03 -5.23 17.77
CA SER A 92 3.00 -4.49 19.04
C SER A 92 3.36 -5.37 20.24
N VAL A 93 2.86 -6.62 20.28
CA VAL A 93 3.23 -7.58 21.33
C VAL A 93 4.72 -7.94 21.23
N GLY A 94 5.27 -8.06 20.03
CA GLY A 94 6.71 -8.26 19.83
C GLY A 94 7.56 -7.13 20.41
N LEU A 95 7.09 -5.88 20.33
CA LEU A 95 7.77 -4.73 20.95
C LEU A 95 7.78 -4.78 22.48
N MET A 96 6.82 -5.45 23.13
CA MET A 96 6.78 -5.57 24.59
C MET A 96 7.98 -6.34 25.15
N VAL A 97 8.63 -7.20 24.37
CA VAL A 97 9.84 -7.94 24.79
C VAL A 97 11.01 -7.00 25.07
N HIS A 98 11.04 -5.82 24.44
CA HIS A 98 12.09 -4.81 24.62
C HIS A 98 11.56 -3.51 25.26
N PHE A 99 10.50 -3.61 26.07
CA PHE A 99 9.81 -2.45 26.63
C PHE A 99 10.73 -1.57 27.50
N ASP A 100 11.64 -2.16 28.28
CA ASP A 100 12.57 -1.41 29.14
C ASP A 100 13.50 -0.48 28.35
N THR A 101 13.97 -0.94 27.18
CA THR A 101 14.84 -0.12 26.30
C THR A 101 14.06 1.02 25.64
N LEU A 102 12.78 0.77 25.33
CA LEU A 102 11.85 1.80 24.86
C LEU A 102 11.63 2.87 25.93
N LEU A 103 11.36 2.45 27.18
CA LEU A 103 11.15 3.36 28.32
C LEU A 103 12.36 4.26 28.58
N ALA A 104 13.56 3.70 28.54
CA ALA A 104 14.81 4.44 28.72
C ALA A 104 15.04 5.52 27.65
N ASN A 105 14.47 5.34 26.45
CA ASN A 105 14.66 6.23 25.29
C ASN A 105 13.36 6.92 24.84
N LEU A 106 12.33 7.01 25.69
CA LEU A 106 11.04 7.59 25.30
C LEU A 106 11.16 9.04 24.82
N ALA A 107 12.00 9.84 25.49
CA ALA A 107 12.19 11.25 25.17
C ALA A 107 12.66 11.45 23.71
N PRO A 108 13.78 10.85 23.24
CA PRO A 108 14.19 10.98 21.85
C PRO A 108 13.22 10.32 20.85
N ILE A 109 12.53 9.24 21.23
CA ILE A 109 11.51 8.60 20.36
C ILE A 109 10.33 9.56 20.13
N LEU A 110 9.74 10.12 21.18
CA LEU A 110 8.64 11.07 21.07
C LEU A 110 9.06 12.35 20.34
N ALA A 111 10.25 12.88 20.64
CA ALA A 111 10.77 14.07 19.98
C ALA A 111 10.94 13.85 18.47
N SER A 112 11.50 12.71 18.05
CA SER A 112 11.67 12.38 16.62
C SER A 112 10.34 12.09 15.92
N ALA A 113 9.38 11.45 16.59
CA ALA A 113 8.06 11.16 16.03
C ALA A 113 7.24 12.45 15.79
N ILE A 114 7.16 13.32 16.81
CA ILE A 114 6.44 14.60 16.72
C ILE A 114 7.16 15.54 15.76
N GLY A 115 8.49 15.68 15.92
CA GLY A 115 9.31 16.53 15.07
C GLY A 115 9.25 16.09 13.61
N GLY A 116 9.43 14.81 13.32
CA GLY A 116 9.36 14.25 11.98
C GLY A 116 7.98 14.44 11.34
N THR A 117 6.91 14.22 12.10
CA THR A 117 5.53 14.42 11.61
C THR A 117 5.26 15.89 11.30
N LEU A 118 5.67 16.82 12.17
CA LEU A 118 5.52 18.26 11.94
C LEU A 118 6.31 18.72 10.70
N ILE A 119 7.57 18.29 10.58
CA ILE A 119 8.42 18.64 9.43
C ILE A 119 7.81 18.14 8.14
N VAL A 120 7.37 16.87 8.08
CA VAL A 120 6.73 16.28 6.90
C VAL A 120 5.44 17.03 6.58
N MET A 121 4.59 17.29 7.57
CA MET A 121 3.30 17.97 7.36
C MET A 121 3.50 19.39 6.81
N ILE A 122 4.39 20.19 7.41
CA ILE A 122 4.68 21.56 6.95
C ILE A 122 5.29 21.53 5.55
N THR A 123 6.29 20.68 5.32
CA THR A 123 7.00 20.61 4.03
C THR A 123 6.05 20.19 2.91
N LEU A 124 5.25 19.15 3.14
CA LEU A 124 4.28 18.66 2.16
C LEU A 124 3.19 19.72 1.89
N GLY A 125 2.70 20.38 2.94
CA GLY A 125 1.75 21.50 2.81
C GLY A 125 2.30 22.65 1.95
N LEU A 126 3.51 23.13 2.25
CA LEU A 126 4.16 24.20 1.49
C LEU A 126 4.40 23.82 0.01
N ILE A 127 4.75 22.56 -0.26
CA ILE A 127 4.95 22.06 -1.63
C ILE A 127 3.62 22.06 -2.38
N LEU A 128 2.57 21.49 -1.78
CA LEU A 128 1.23 21.43 -2.38
C LEU A 128 0.68 22.83 -2.64
N ASP A 129 0.81 23.75 -1.68
CA ASP A 129 0.39 25.14 -1.82
C ASP A 129 1.15 25.84 -2.96
N ARG A 130 2.47 25.63 -3.08
CA ARG A 130 3.25 26.17 -4.20
C ARG A 130 2.80 25.63 -5.55
N MET A 131 2.50 24.33 -5.63
CA MET A 131 2.01 23.71 -6.88
C MET A 131 0.62 24.23 -7.27
N LEU A 132 -0.31 24.32 -6.32
CA LEU A 132 -1.67 24.82 -6.55
C LEU A 132 -1.70 26.32 -6.86
N LYS A 133 -0.82 27.13 -6.23
CA LYS A 133 -0.71 28.57 -6.49
C LYS A 133 -0.05 28.90 -7.83
N LYS A 134 0.68 27.95 -8.43
CA LYS A 134 1.24 28.09 -9.79
C LYS A 134 0.18 27.81 -10.87
N GLY A 135 -0.78 26.92 -10.60
CA GLY A 135 -1.92 26.64 -11.49
C GLY A 135 -2.92 27.80 -11.63
N LYS A 136 -3.08 28.63 -10.60
CA LYS A 136 -3.97 29.81 -10.61
C LYS A 136 -3.45 31.03 -11.41
N LYS A 137 -2.27 30.95 -12.03
CA LYS A 137 -1.67 32.07 -12.81
C LYS A 137 -1.77 31.91 -14.33
N SER A 138 -2.40 30.83 -14.82
CA SER A 138 -2.53 30.55 -16.26
C SER A 138 -3.94 30.81 -16.83
N CYS A 139 -4.87 31.30 -16.01
CA CYS A 139 -6.17 31.83 -16.44
C CYS A 139 -6.33 33.26 -15.88
N GLY A 140 -5.48 34.16 -16.33
CA GLY A 140 -5.59 35.61 -16.13
C GLY A 140 -5.16 36.30 -17.41
#